data_AF-A0A2E0YAX4-F1
#
_entry.id   AF-A0A2E0YAX4-F1
#
_cell.length_a   1.000
_cell.length_b   1.000
_cell.length_c   1.000
_cell.angle_alpha   90.00
_cell.angle_beta   90.00
_cell.angle_gamma   90.00
#
_symmetry.space_group_name_H-M   'P 1'
#
loop_
_entity.id
_entity.type
_entity.pdbx_description
1 polymer ?
#
loop_
_entity_poly.entity_id
_entity_poly.type
_entity_poly.pdbx_seq_one_letter_code
_entity_poly.pdbx_strand_id
1 'polypeptide(L)' 'MFLNSLVAIGPWQILLVVVVILFLFGGKRISEFMGGFGKGIKEFKKELKDDNEADEESSSK' A
#
# COMPACT_ATOMS: atom_id res chain seq x y z
N MET A 1 -6.21 -12.75 31.96
CA MET A 1 -5.91 -11.32 31.69
C MET A 1 -4.56 -11.08 31.03
N PHE A 2 -3.48 -11.80 31.39
CA PHE A 2 -2.14 -11.57 30.80
C PHE A 2 -1.90 -12.09 29.37
N LEU A 3 -2.68 -13.07 28.90
CA LEU A 3 -2.50 -13.64 27.56
C LEU A 3 -3.17 -12.85 26.42
N ASN A 4 -4.18 -12.02 26.71
CA ASN A 4 -4.90 -11.27 25.66
C ASN A 4 -4.10 -10.07 25.13
N SER A 5 -3.16 -9.52 25.90
CA SER A 5 -2.29 -8.41 25.46
C SER A 5 -1.20 -8.83 24.49
N LEU A 6 -0.86 -10.13 24.39
CA LEU A 6 0.14 -10.62 23.44
C LEU A 6 -0.44 -10.97 22.07
N VAL A 7 -1.72 -11.37 21.99
CA VAL A 7 -2.34 -11.80 20.73
C VAL A 7 -3.12 -10.66 20.06
N ALA A 8 -3.63 -9.71 20.84
CA ALA A 8 -4.26 -8.52 20.29
C ALA A 8 -3.20 -7.44 20.01
N ILE A 9 -2.50 -7.56 18.89
CA ILE A 9 -1.85 -6.40 18.25
C ILE A 9 -3.00 -5.48 17.81
N GLY A 10 -3.44 -4.63 18.73
CA GLY A 10 -4.48 -3.66 18.49
C GLY A 10 -3.97 -2.52 17.61
N PRO A 11 -4.90 -1.70 17.10
CA PRO A 11 -4.55 -0.52 16.31
C PRO A 11 -3.59 0.43 17.04
N TRP A 12 -3.62 0.44 18.38
CA TRP A 12 -2.74 1.27 19.21
C TRP A 12 -1.27 0.85 19.13
N GLN A 13 -0.98 -0.45 19.14
CA GLN A 13 0.36 -1.01 19.03
C GLN A 13 0.92 -0.78 17.62
N ILE A 14 0.10 -0.97 16.59
CA ILE A 14 0.47 -0.73 15.19
C ILE A 14 0.87 0.74 15.00
N LEU A 15 0.09 1.68 15.55
CA LEU A 15 0.41 3.11 15.48
C LEU A 15 1.77 3.40 16.10
N LEU A 16 2.08 2.81 17.26
CA LEU A 16 3.35 3.00 17.97
C LEU A 16 4.53 2.45 17.15
N VAL A 17 4.38 1.28 16.53
CA VAL A 17 5.39 0.70 15.61
C VAL A 17 5.61 1.61 14.40
N VAL A 18 4.55 2.11 13.78
CA VAL A 18 4.64 3.05 12.64
C VAL A 18 5.38 4.32 13.03
N VAL A 19 5.11 4.88 14.22
CA VAL A 19 5.82 6.06 14.74
C VAL A 19 7.31 5.77 14.92
N VAL A 20 7.68 4.62 15.48
CA VAL A 20 9.10 4.24 15.64
C VAL A 20 9.80 4.09 14.30
N ILE A 21 9.17 3.42 13.34
CA ILE A 21 9.69 3.30 11.97
C ILE A 21 9.86 4.69 11.34
N LEU A 22 8.88 5.57 11.50
CA LEU A 22 8.95 6.93 10.98
C LEU A 22 10.07 7.75 11.63
N PHE A 23 10.38 7.51 12.91
CA PHE A 23 11.50 8.15 13.61
C PHE A 23 12.86 7.65 13.12
N LEU A 24 13.00 6.35 12.87
CA LEU A 24 14.24 5.73 12.42
C LEU A 24 14.57 6.05 10.96
N PHE A 25 13.56 6.00 10.09
CA PHE A 25 13.74 6.22 8.65
C PHE A 25 13.47 7.67 8.22
N GLY A 26 12.76 8.44 9.03
CA GLY A 26 12.26 9.77 8.68
C GLY A 26 11.13 9.71 7.65
N GLY A 27 10.32 10.78 7.59
CA GLY A 27 9.23 10.87 6.59
C GLY A 27 9.72 10.89 5.13
N LYS A 28 10.96 11.34 4.90
CA LYS A 28 11.53 11.45 3.55
C LYS A 28 11.75 10.08 2.90
N ARG A 29 12.32 9.10 3.61
CA ARG A 29 12.58 7.75 3.08
C ARG A 29 11.29 6.97 2.82
N ILE A 30 10.31 7.09 3.71
CA ILE A 30 8.97 6.50 3.52
C ILE A 30 8.28 7.12 2.30
N SER A 31 8.38 8.44 2.11
CA SER A 31 7.75 9.13 0.98
C SER A 31 8.41 8.79 -0.36
N GLU A 32 9.75 8.70 -0.40
CA GLU A 32 10.50 8.26 -1.58
C GLU A 32 10.15 6.81 -1.96
N PHE A 33 10.11 5.89 -0.99
CA PHE A 33 9.72 4.50 -1.20
C PHE A 33 8.27 4.39 -1.69
N MET A 34 7.33 5.08 -1.03
CA MET A 34 5.91 5.03 -1.39
C MET A 34 5.64 5.68 -2.75
N GLY A 35 6.39 6.72 -3.12
CA GLY A 35 6.34 7.31 -4.45
C GLY A 35 6.81 6.35 -5.55
N GLY A 36 7.91 5.63 -5.32
CA GLY A 36 8.40 4.60 -6.25
C GLY A 36 7.44 3.40 -6.35
N PHE A 37 6.98 2.89 -5.20
CA PHE A 37 6.04 1.78 -5.11
C PHE A 37 4.70 2.11 -5.78
N GLY A 38 4.16 3.31 -5.53
CA GLY A 38 2.92 3.79 -6.13
C GLY A 38 3.00 3.93 -7.65
N LYS A 39 4.15 4.37 -8.18
CA LYS A 39 4.39 4.39 -9.64
C LYS A 39 4.38 2.97 -10.22
N GLY A 40 5.08 2.03 -9.58
CA GLY A 40 5.10 0.63 -10.01
C GLY A 40 3.71 -0.02 -10.02
N ILE A 41 2.90 0.19 -8.98
CA ILE A 41 1.50 -0.28 -8.94
C ILE A 41 0.67 0.37 -10.05
N LYS A 42 0.86 1.67 -10.31
CA LYS A 42 0.11 2.41 -11.33
C LYS A 42 0.43 1.89 -12.74
N GLU A 43 1.69 1.63 -13.04
CA GLU A 43 2.14 1.07 -14.32
C GLU A 43 1.61 -0.37 -14.49
N PHE A 44 1.74 -1.21 -13.45
CA PHE A 44 1.20 -2.56 -13.45
C PHE A 44 -0.32 -2.57 -13.70
N LYS A 45 -1.08 -1.69 -13.03
CA LYS A 45 -2.52 -1.57 -13.24
C LYS A 45 -2.88 -1.05 -14.63
N LYS A 46 -1.99 -0.25 -15.26
CA LYS A 46 -2.18 0.28 -16.60
C LYS A 46 -2.00 -0.81 -17.65
N GLU A 47 -0.92 -1.59 -17.57
CA GLU A 47 -0.71 -2.75 -18.47
C GLU A 47 -1.84 -3.78 -18.33
N LEU A 48 -2.24 -4.11 -17.10
CA LEU A 48 -3.37 -5.01 -16.87
C LEU A 48 -4.70 -4.48 -17.43
N LYS A 49 -4.86 -3.16 -17.53
CA LYS A 49 -6.07 -2.54 -18.10
C LYS A 49 -6.00 -2.47 -19.62
N ASP A 50 -4.87 -2.12 -20.21
CA ASP A 50 -4.68 -2.15 -21.67
C ASP A 50 -4.97 -3.55 -22.23
N ASP A 51 -4.58 -4.60 -21.51
CA ASP A 51 -4.90 -6.00 -21.88
C ASP A 51 -6.41 -6.35 -21.75
N ASN A 52 -7.19 -5.61 -20.95
CA ASN A 52 -8.64 -5.83 -20.76
C ASN A 52 -9.52 -4.82 -21.55
N GLU A 53 -8.99 -3.67 -21.93
CA GLU A 53 -9.72 -2.61 -22.64
C GLU A 53 -9.79 -2.89 -24.16
N ALA A 54 -9.03 -3.87 -24.65
CA ALA A 54 -9.19 -4.45 -25.99
C ALA A 54 -10.52 -5.21 -26.19
N ASP A 55 -11.25 -5.54 -25.11
CA ASP A 55 -12.52 -6.29 -25.18
C ASP A 55 -13.79 -5.43 -24.99
N GLU A 56 -13.69 -4.12 -24.68
CA GLU A 56 -14.85 -3.28 -24.34
C GLU A 56 -15.18 -2.11 -25.31
N GLU A 57 -14.68 -2.14 -26.56
CA GLU A 57 -15.03 -1.13 -27.58
C GLU A 57 -15.86 -1.66 -28.78
N SER A 58 -16.40 -2.89 -28.74
CA SER A 58 -17.20 -3.45 -29.86
C SER A 58 -18.72 -3.56 -29.64
N SER A 59 -19.32 -2.98 -28.58
CA SER A 59 -20.78 -3.10 -28.33
C SER A 59 -21.58 -1.79 -28.44
N SER A 60 -21.12 -0.78 -29.18
CA SER A 60 -21.97 0.34 -29.59
C SER A 60 -21.51 0.94 -30.92
N LYS A 61 -21.82 0.23 -32.01
CA LYS A 61 -22.06 0.86 -33.32
C LYS A 61 -23.03 0.02 -34.13
#